data_AF-A0A383E4M6-F1
#
_entry.id   AF-A0A383E4M6-F1
#
_cell.length_a   1.000
_cell.length_b   1.000
_cell.length_c   1.000
_cell.angle_alpha   90.00
_cell.angle_beta   90.00
_cell.angle_gamma   90.00
#
_symmetry.space_group_name_H-M   'P 1'
#
loop_
_entity.id
_entity.type
_entity.pdbx_description
1 polymer ?
#
loop_
_entity_poly.entity_id
_entity_poly.type
_entity_poly.pdbx_seq_one_letter_code
_entity_poly.pdbx_strand_id
1 'polypeptide(L)'
;VPNPAKYDWVFSLDLQSLYPSIIMSLNISPETKVGRVVDWNNKSFAAGEMDKFSVETDGTVDLNREQFDSFITENNLAVSSNGILYQQDKRGIIPEILEQWFDQRIEFQKLMKKHGAEFFLSGNQHDKEMADFYDRRQHIQKIFLNSLYGVLGLPIFRFFDLDNAVAVTATGQDVIKNSAEYVNGLFEQLGAEPKSSAELAKYELALKQEATKKKERFVIPSEKDWCIYIDT
;
A
#
# COMPACT_ATOMS: atom_id res chain seq x y z
N VAL A 1 8.19 3.76 11.55
CA VAL A 1 9.43 3.22 12.17
C VAL A 1 9.00 2.49 13.44
N PRO A 2 9.33 1.21 13.60
CA PRO A 2 8.99 0.48 14.82
C PRO A 2 9.74 1.07 16.00
N ASN A 3 9.10 1.13 17.17
CA ASN A 3 9.77 1.57 18.40
C ASN A 3 10.90 0.58 18.73
N PRO A 4 12.12 1.02 19.08
CA PRO A 4 13.20 0.09 19.42
C PRO A 4 12.82 -0.78 20.62
N ALA A 5 12.78 -2.10 20.47
CA ALA A 5 12.60 -3.06 21.56
C ALA A 5 12.98 -4.46 21.07
N LYS A 6 13.13 -5.41 21.98
CA LYS A 6 13.08 -6.83 21.62
C LYS A 6 11.62 -7.25 21.58
N TYR A 7 11.10 -7.58 20.41
CA TYR A 7 9.76 -8.13 20.25
C TYR A 7 9.84 -9.65 20.21
N ASP A 8 9.10 -10.35 21.07
CA ASP A 8 9.05 -11.81 21.04
C ASP A 8 8.08 -12.30 19.95
N TRP A 9 7.07 -11.50 19.60
CA TRP A 9 6.12 -11.79 18.53
C TRP A 9 6.28 -10.81 17.36
N VAL A 10 6.77 -11.30 16.22
CA VAL A 10 6.93 -10.49 15.02
C VAL A 10 6.07 -11.05 13.90
N PHE A 11 5.19 -10.21 13.35
CA PHE A 11 4.36 -10.55 12.21
C PHE A 11 4.79 -9.72 11.01
N SER A 12 5.20 -10.40 9.94
CA SER A 12 5.52 -9.77 8.67
C SER A 12 4.38 -9.99 7.69
N LEU A 13 3.78 -8.92 7.20
CA LEU A 13 2.75 -8.94 6.16
C LEU A 13 3.27 -8.25 4.91
N ASP A 14 3.06 -8.84 3.75
CA ASP A 14 3.43 -8.29 2.46
C ASP A 14 2.17 -8.01 1.65
N LEU A 15 2.00 -6.77 1.21
CA LEU A 15 0.89 -6.41 0.31
C LEU A 15 1.31 -6.66 -1.13
N GLN A 16 0.82 -7.76 -1.70
CA GLN A 16 1.17 -8.15 -3.07
C GLN A 16 0.86 -7.02 -4.06
N SER A 17 1.93 -6.47 -4.66
CA SER A 17 1.83 -5.47 -5.72
C SER A 17 1.01 -4.24 -5.29
N LEU A 18 1.32 -3.67 -4.13
CA LEU A 18 0.56 -2.56 -3.52
C LEU A 18 0.23 -1.43 -4.50
N TYR A 19 1.23 -0.84 -5.16
CA TYR A 19 1.00 0.32 -6.03
C TYR A 19 0.16 0.01 -7.27
N PRO A 20 0.42 -1.06 -8.05
CA PRO A 20 -0.50 -1.49 -9.09
C PRO A 20 -1.93 -1.69 -8.57
N SER A 21 -2.10 -2.33 -7.42
CA SER A 21 -3.41 -2.55 -6.80
C SER A 21 -4.11 -1.23 -6.48
N ILE A 22 -3.40 -0.23 -5.96
CA ILE A 22 -3.97 1.11 -5.69
C ILE A 22 -4.42 1.80 -6.99
N ILE A 23 -3.57 1.76 -8.02
CA ILE A 23 -3.90 2.36 -9.33
C ILE A 23 -5.16 1.72 -9.89
N MET A 24 -5.26 0.40 -9.81
CA MET A 24 -6.44 -0.35 -10.23
C MET A 24 -7.66 -0.05 -9.36
N SER A 25 -7.55 -0.07 -8.04
CA SER A 25 -8.68 0.14 -7.13
C SER A 25 -9.27 1.54 -7.19
N LEU A 26 -8.42 2.57 -7.32
CA LEU A 26 -8.87 3.96 -7.42
C LEU A 26 -9.09 4.42 -8.86
N ASN A 27 -8.83 3.56 -9.85
CA ASN A 27 -8.92 3.87 -11.27
C ASN A 27 -8.02 5.06 -11.68
N ILE A 28 -6.79 5.12 -11.15
CA ILE A 28 -5.87 6.26 -11.33
C ILE A 28 -5.36 6.28 -12.77
N SER A 29 -5.83 7.28 -13.53
CA SER A 29 -5.40 7.54 -14.90
C SER A 29 -5.63 9.01 -15.24
N PRO A 30 -4.88 9.63 -16.18
CA PRO A 30 -5.09 11.03 -16.56
C PRO A 30 -6.52 11.34 -17.01
N GLU A 31 -7.15 10.44 -17.76
CA GLU A 31 -8.48 10.63 -18.34
C GLU A 31 -9.63 10.33 -17.39
N THR A 32 -9.36 9.67 -16.25
CA THR A 32 -10.36 9.39 -15.22
C THR A 32 -10.32 10.42 -14.09
N LYS A 33 -9.30 11.29 -14.05
CA LYS A 33 -9.17 12.37 -13.07
C LYS A 33 -10.20 13.48 -13.35
N VAL A 34 -11.05 13.75 -12.37
CA VAL A 34 -12.17 14.71 -12.48
C VAL A 34 -11.86 16.04 -11.78
N GLY A 35 -11.09 16.01 -10.69
CA GLY A 35 -10.84 17.19 -9.88
C GLY A 35 -10.16 16.85 -8.56
N ARG A 36 -10.27 17.77 -7.58
CA ARG A 36 -9.71 17.57 -6.24
C ARG A 36 -10.58 18.17 -5.15
N VAL A 37 -10.39 17.70 -3.93
CA VAL A 37 -10.93 18.32 -2.72
C VAL A 37 -9.81 19.14 -2.07
N VAL A 38 -10.04 20.43 -1.89
CA VAL A 38 -9.09 21.36 -1.27
C VAL A 38 -8.98 21.07 0.22
N ASP A 39 -7.77 21.20 0.78
CA ASP A 39 -7.46 20.94 2.18
C ASP A 39 -7.90 19.54 2.66
N TRP A 40 -7.88 18.56 1.75
CA TRP A 40 -8.25 17.18 2.05
C TRP A 40 -7.34 16.54 3.09
N ASN A 41 -7.93 15.93 4.11
CA ASN A 41 -7.25 15.09 5.08
C ASN A 41 -8.00 13.77 5.24
N ASN A 42 -7.44 12.71 4.68
CA ASN A 42 -8.05 11.38 4.71
C ASN A 42 -8.31 10.85 6.13
N LYS A 43 -7.42 11.16 7.10
CA LYS A 43 -7.59 10.72 8.49
C LYS A 43 -8.75 11.43 9.17
N SER A 44 -8.82 12.76 9.04
CA SER A 44 -9.93 13.54 9.62
C SER A 44 -11.27 13.24 8.92
N PHE A 45 -11.25 12.95 7.62
CA PHE A 45 -12.44 12.47 6.92
C PHE A 45 -12.94 11.13 7.50
N ALA A 46 -12.05 10.16 7.66
CA ALA A 46 -12.38 8.84 8.21
C ALA A 46 -12.80 8.89 9.69
N ALA A 47 -12.25 9.83 10.46
CA ALA A 47 -12.64 10.08 11.85
C ALA A 47 -13.98 10.83 11.99
N GLY A 48 -14.57 11.32 10.90
CA GLY A 48 -15.79 12.11 10.92
C GLY A 48 -15.61 13.55 11.41
N GLU A 49 -14.38 14.07 11.40
CA GLU A 49 -14.03 15.42 11.89
C GLU A 49 -14.18 16.49 10.80
N MET A 50 -14.36 16.09 9.54
CA MET A 50 -14.58 16.99 8.41
C MET A 50 -16.07 17.13 8.10
N ASP A 51 -16.57 18.37 8.11
CA ASP A 51 -17.97 18.72 7.83
C ASP A 51 -18.17 19.60 6.60
N LYS A 52 -17.09 20.17 6.05
CA LYS A 52 -17.09 21.03 4.87
C LYS A 52 -16.05 20.56 3.86
N PHE A 53 -16.44 20.52 2.61
CA PHE A 53 -15.65 20.01 1.50
C PHE A 53 -15.71 21.01 0.34
N SER A 54 -14.56 21.57 -0.03
CA SER A 54 -14.44 22.44 -1.21
C SER A 54 -13.93 21.59 -2.37
N VAL A 55 -14.82 21.27 -3.31
CA VAL A 55 -14.51 20.43 -4.48
C VAL A 55 -14.19 21.33 -5.67
N GLU A 56 -12.99 21.18 -6.22
CA GLU A 56 -12.51 21.84 -7.42
C GLU A 56 -12.58 20.88 -8.61
N THR A 57 -13.49 21.15 -9.54
CA THR A 57 -13.56 20.51 -10.87
C THR A 57 -13.39 21.59 -11.95
N ASP A 58 -14.45 21.92 -12.70
CA ASP A 58 -14.50 23.08 -13.61
C ASP A 58 -14.81 24.40 -12.87
N GLY A 59 -15.12 24.29 -11.58
CA GLY A 59 -15.30 25.39 -10.63
C GLY A 59 -15.20 24.88 -9.19
N THR A 60 -15.26 25.78 -8.22
CA THR A 60 -15.23 25.43 -6.79
C THR A 60 -16.66 25.33 -6.27
N VAL A 61 -17.01 24.19 -5.69
CA VAL A 61 -18.30 23.97 -5.02
C VAL A 61 -18.04 23.60 -3.57
N ASP A 62 -18.62 24.36 -2.66
CA ASP A 62 -18.58 24.06 -1.22
C ASP A 62 -19.77 23.18 -0.84
N LEU A 63 -19.47 22.02 -0.26
CA LEU A 63 -20.43 21.01 0.14
C LEU A 63 -20.31 20.74 1.63
N ASN A 64 -21.44 20.48 2.29
CA ASN A 64 -21.42 19.82 3.60
C ASN A 64 -21.22 18.30 3.44
N ARG A 65 -21.10 17.56 4.55
CA ARG A 65 -20.91 16.10 4.50
C ARG A 65 -21.99 15.34 3.72
N GLU A 66 -23.27 15.58 3.99
CA GLU A 66 -24.37 14.89 3.29
C GLU A 66 -24.34 15.17 1.78
N GLN A 67 -24.11 16.43 1.40
CA GLN A 67 -24.00 16.84 0.01
C GLN A 67 -22.75 16.27 -0.67
N PHE A 68 -21.64 16.16 0.05
CA PHE A 68 -20.42 15.54 -0.45
C PHE A 68 -20.62 14.04 -0.70
N ASP A 69 -21.24 13.32 0.25
CA ASP A 69 -21.52 11.88 0.11
C ASP A 69 -22.47 11.62 -1.08
N SER A 70 -23.51 12.45 -1.25
CA SER A 70 -24.38 12.44 -2.43
C SER A 70 -23.59 12.72 -3.72
N PHE A 71 -22.74 13.76 -3.73
CA PHE A 71 -21.93 14.12 -4.89
C PHE A 71 -21.01 12.96 -5.35
N ILE A 72 -20.32 12.31 -4.40
CA ILE A 72 -19.44 11.17 -4.70
C ILE A 72 -20.24 9.98 -5.25
N THR A 73 -21.39 9.68 -4.63
CA THR A 73 -22.22 8.52 -5.01
C THR A 73 -22.90 8.72 -6.36
N GLU A 74 -23.50 9.89 -6.59
CA GLU A 74 -24.23 10.20 -7.83
C GLU A 74 -23.32 10.28 -9.06
N ASN A 75 -22.09 10.76 -8.87
CA ASN A 75 -21.09 10.85 -9.95
C ASN A 75 -20.19 9.60 -10.04
N ASN A 76 -20.41 8.61 -9.17
CA ASN A 76 -19.61 7.37 -9.10
C ASN A 76 -18.10 7.65 -9.06
N LEU A 77 -17.67 8.41 -8.05
CA LEU A 77 -16.29 8.87 -7.88
C LEU A 77 -15.56 8.07 -6.78
N ALA A 78 -14.25 7.96 -6.92
CA ALA A 78 -13.34 7.55 -5.85
C ALA A 78 -12.44 8.72 -5.45
N VAL A 79 -12.08 8.79 -4.17
CA VAL A 79 -11.14 9.77 -3.61
C VAL A 79 -9.85 9.05 -3.21
N SER A 80 -8.71 9.56 -3.67
CA SER A 80 -7.39 9.13 -3.17
C SER A 80 -7.01 9.83 -1.86
N SER A 81 -5.99 9.32 -1.15
CA SER A 81 -5.53 9.92 0.11
C SER A 81 -5.05 11.37 0.01
N ASN A 82 -4.67 11.84 -1.17
CA ASN A 82 -4.31 13.25 -1.43
C ASN A 82 -5.49 14.09 -1.98
N GLY A 83 -6.71 13.56 -1.94
CA GLY A 83 -7.93 14.30 -2.26
C GLY A 83 -8.24 14.42 -3.74
N ILE A 84 -7.65 13.59 -4.61
CA ILE A 84 -7.94 13.60 -6.04
C ILE A 84 -9.16 12.73 -6.32
N LEU A 85 -10.05 13.22 -7.18
CA LEU A 85 -11.28 12.56 -7.58
C LEU A 85 -11.08 11.81 -8.89
N TYR A 86 -11.45 10.54 -8.90
CA TYR A 86 -11.37 9.65 -10.06
C TYR A 86 -12.72 9.05 -10.41
N GLN A 87 -13.13 9.16 -11.66
CA GLN A 87 -14.36 8.56 -12.18
C GLN A 87 -14.27 7.03 -12.16
N GLN A 88 -15.37 6.34 -11.85
CA GLN A 88 -15.44 4.87 -11.78
C GLN A 88 -16.42 4.26 -12.80
N ASP A 89 -17.00 5.05 -13.71
CA ASP A 89 -17.94 4.57 -14.73
C ASP A 89 -17.25 3.78 -15.86
N LYS A 90 -16.01 4.15 -16.18
CA LYS A 90 -15.17 3.56 -17.22
C LYS A 90 -13.78 3.29 -16.70
N ARG A 91 -13.22 2.16 -17.12
CA ARG A 91 -11.86 1.80 -16.77
C ARG A 91 -10.87 2.73 -17.46
N GLY A 92 -9.94 3.28 -16.69
CA GLY A 92 -8.85 4.06 -17.25
C GLY A 92 -7.84 3.18 -18.00
N ILE A 93 -7.12 3.75 -18.95
CA ILE A 93 -6.15 3.06 -19.80
C ILE A 93 -4.98 2.49 -18.99
N ILE A 94 -4.51 3.21 -17.97
CA ILE A 94 -3.42 2.74 -17.11
C ILE A 94 -3.89 1.55 -16.27
N PRO A 95 -5.00 1.64 -15.51
CA PRO A 95 -5.59 0.49 -14.81
C PRO A 95 -5.83 -0.72 -15.72
N GLU A 96 -6.39 -0.54 -16.92
CA GLU A 96 -6.71 -1.63 -17.85
C GLU A 96 -5.44 -2.39 -18.30
N ILE A 97 -4.37 -1.67 -18.64
CA ILE A 97 -3.09 -2.28 -19.01
C ILE A 97 -2.47 -3.01 -17.81
N LEU A 98 -2.56 -2.42 -16.61
CA LEU A 98 -2.04 -3.03 -15.39
C LEU A 98 -2.78 -4.32 -15.03
N GLU A 99 -4.11 -4.35 -15.16
CA GLU A 99 -4.93 -5.55 -14.95
C GLU A 99 -4.49 -6.66 -15.89
N GLN A 100 -4.34 -6.35 -17.18
CA GLN A 100 -3.88 -7.34 -18.15
C GLN A 100 -2.50 -7.92 -17.77
N TRP A 101 -1.55 -7.09 -17.37
CA TRP A 101 -0.22 -7.55 -16.94
C TRP A 101 -0.25 -8.33 -15.62
N PHE A 102 -1.13 -7.93 -14.69
CA PHE A 102 -1.32 -8.59 -13.41
C PHE A 102 -1.93 -9.99 -13.59
N ASP A 103 -2.97 -10.12 -14.40
CA ASP A 103 -3.60 -11.40 -14.73
C ASP A 103 -2.62 -12.33 -15.45
N GLN A 104 -1.87 -11.80 -16.41
CA GLN A 104 -0.80 -12.57 -17.07
C GLN A 104 0.26 -13.04 -16.07
N ARG A 105 0.61 -12.21 -15.08
CA ARG A 105 1.57 -12.60 -14.03
C ARG A 105 1.02 -13.74 -13.18
N ILE A 106 -0.25 -13.70 -12.80
CA ILE A 106 -0.91 -14.79 -12.05
C ILE A 106 -0.86 -16.09 -12.85
N GLU A 107 -1.20 -16.04 -14.13
CA GLU A 107 -1.15 -17.21 -15.01
C GLU A 107 0.28 -17.77 -15.14
N PHE A 108 1.29 -16.91 -15.31
CA PHE A 108 2.69 -17.35 -15.31
C PHE A 108 3.11 -17.98 -13.98
N GLN A 109 2.67 -17.45 -12.83
CA GLN A 109 2.94 -18.05 -11.53
C GLN A 109 2.30 -19.43 -11.38
N LYS A 110 1.08 -19.60 -11.87
CA LYS A 110 0.37 -20.87 -11.87
C LYS A 110 1.09 -21.90 -12.75
N LEU A 111 1.50 -21.51 -13.96
CA LEU A 111 2.21 -22.38 -14.89
C LEU A 111 3.61 -22.76 -14.36
N MET A 112 4.34 -21.81 -13.77
CA MET A 112 5.60 -22.09 -13.08
C MET A 112 5.42 -23.15 -12.00
N LYS A 113 4.43 -22.99 -11.11
CA LYS A 113 4.16 -23.96 -10.03
C LYS A 113 3.76 -25.32 -10.58
N LYS A 114 2.92 -25.35 -11.62
CA LYS A 114 2.48 -26.58 -12.28
C LYS A 114 3.68 -27.37 -12.82
N HIS A 115 4.51 -26.76 -13.65
CA HIS A 115 5.67 -27.43 -14.23
C HIS A 115 6.74 -27.77 -13.19
N GLY A 116 6.90 -26.94 -12.15
CA GLY A 116 7.77 -27.28 -11.02
C GLY A 116 7.32 -28.53 -10.28
N ALA A 117 6.01 -28.71 -10.08
CA ALA A 117 5.44 -29.92 -9.49
C ALA A 117 5.57 -31.14 -10.42
N GLU A 118 5.34 -30.96 -11.73
CA GLU A 118 5.52 -32.03 -12.73
C GLU A 118 6.97 -32.51 -12.80
N PHE A 119 7.95 -31.59 -12.77
CA PHE A 119 9.36 -31.93 -12.69
C PHE A 119 9.70 -32.71 -11.41
N PHE A 120 9.15 -32.31 -10.26
CA PHE A 120 9.36 -33.02 -9.00
C PHE A 120 8.85 -34.48 -9.05
N LEU A 121 7.74 -34.72 -9.76
CA LEU A 121 7.15 -36.06 -9.89
C LEU A 121 7.85 -36.93 -10.95
N SER A 122 8.22 -36.35 -12.10
CA SER A 122 8.67 -37.11 -13.26
C SER A 122 10.20 -37.08 -13.47
N GLY A 123 10.88 -36.05 -12.95
CA GLY A 123 12.28 -35.75 -13.26
C GLY A 123 12.52 -35.30 -14.71
N ASN A 124 11.46 -35.03 -15.48
CA ASN A 124 11.57 -34.64 -16.88
C ASN A 124 12.18 -33.24 -17.03
N GLN A 125 13.32 -33.17 -17.72
CA GLN A 125 14.05 -31.93 -17.91
C GLN A 125 13.24 -30.84 -18.64
N HIS A 126 12.30 -31.22 -19.50
CA HIS A 126 11.41 -30.26 -20.16
C HIS A 126 10.55 -29.47 -19.17
N ASP A 127 10.03 -30.13 -18.13
CA ASP A 127 9.18 -29.47 -17.13
C ASP A 127 10.00 -28.48 -16.29
N LYS A 128 11.26 -28.80 -16.01
CA LYS A 128 12.19 -27.86 -15.38
C LYS A 128 12.42 -26.62 -16.25
N GLU A 129 12.68 -26.80 -17.54
CA GLU A 129 12.88 -25.70 -18.49
C GLU A 129 11.63 -24.80 -18.61
N MET A 130 10.44 -25.39 -18.59
CA MET A 130 9.17 -24.67 -18.61
C MET A 130 8.92 -23.90 -17.30
N ALA A 131 9.21 -24.51 -16.15
CA ALA A 131 9.13 -23.82 -14.86
C ALA A 131 10.04 -22.59 -14.83
N ASP A 132 11.30 -22.74 -15.24
CA ASP A 132 12.28 -21.64 -15.33
C ASP A 132 11.84 -20.57 -16.35
N PHE A 133 11.22 -20.96 -17.46
CA PHE A 133 10.70 -20.03 -18.46
C PHE A 133 9.59 -19.14 -17.90
N TYR A 134 8.61 -19.73 -17.22
CA TYR A 134 7.50 -18.98 -16.62
C TYR A 134 7.94 -18.17 -15.41
N ASP A 135 8.94 -18.65 -14.65
CA ASP A 135 9.54 -17.87 -13.58
C ASP A 135 10.17 -16.56 -14.11
N ARG A 136 10.96 -16.64 -15.19
CA ARG A 136 11.50 -15.44 -15.85
C ARG A 136 10.39 -14.49 -16.32
N ARG A 137 9.30 -15.02 -16.89
CA ARG A 137 8.17 -14.22 -17.37
C ARG A 137 7.43 -13.51 -16.23
N GLN A 138 7.11 -14.21 -15.13
CA GLN A 138 6.45 -13.56 -13.98
C GLN A 138 7.37 -12.52 -13.32
N HIS A 139 8.68 -12.76 -13.30
CA HIS A 139 9.66 -11.79 -12.81
C HIS A 139 9.69 -10.52 -13.66
N ILE A 140 9.70 -10.65 -14.99
CA ILE A 140 9.63 -9.50 -15.91
C ILE A 140 8.34 -8.70 -15.67
N GLN A 141 7.19 -9.37 -15.53
CA GLN A 141 5.92 -8.69 -15.23
C GLN A 141 5.97 -7.97 -13.88
N LYS A 142 6.57 -8.56 -12.85
CA LYS A 142 6.78 -7.89 -11.55
C LYS A 142 7.57 -6.59 -11.72
N ILE A 143 8.64 -6.60 -12.52
CA ILE A 143 9.45 -5.41 -12.80
C ILE A 143 8.62 -4.34 -13.50
N PHE A 144 7.85 -4.69 -14.53
CA PHE A 144 7.00 -3.71 -15.23
C PHE A 144 5.94 -3.10 -14.32
N LEU A 145 5.22 -3.93 -13.55
CA LEU A 145 4.21 -3.48 -12.59
C LEU A 145 4.80 -2.49 -11.57
N ASN A 146 5.98 -2.81 -11.03
CA ASN A 146 6.68 -1.95 -10.09
C ASN A 146 7.41 -0.77 -10.75
N SER A 147 7.57 -0.74 -12.07
CA SER A 147 8.22 0.39 -12.75
C SER A 147 7.20 1.43 -13.20
N LEU A 148 5.98 0.99 -13.55
CA LEU A 148 4.95 1.89 -14.09
C LEU A 148 4.59 3.00 -13.09
N TYR A 149 4.44 2.67 -11.80
CA TYR A 149 4.12 3.70 -10.79
C TYR A 149 5.21 4.77 -10.69
N GLY A 150 6.49 4.37 -10.75
CA GLY A 150 7.61 5.30 -10.64
C GLY A 150 7.69 6.25 -11.83
N VAL A 151 7.32 5.74 -13.02
CA VAL A 151 7.33 6.51 -14.26
C VAL A 151 6.21 7.55 -14.30
N LEU A 152 5.10 7.38 -13.58
CA LEU A 152 4.03 8.41 -13.46
C LEU A 152 4.54 9.72 -12.85
N GLY A 153 5.61 9.68 -12.05
CA GLY A 153 6.25 10.85 -11.44
C GLY A 153 7.36 11.48 -12.30
N LEU A 154 7.61 10.99 -13.52
CA LEU A 154 8.68 11.50 -14.38
C LEU A 154 8.14 12.44 -15.47
N PRO A 155 8.57 13.72 -15.53
CA PRO A 155 8.06 14.69 -16.53
C PRO A 155 8.21 14.29 -18.00
N ILE A 156 9.14 13.37 -18.31
CA ILE A 156 9.35 12.86 -19.67
C ILE A 156 8.30 11.82 -20.10
N PHE A 157 7.56 11.24 -19.15
CA PHE A 157 6.54 10.25 -19.46
C PHE A 157 5.31 10.90 -20.06
N ARG A 158 4.73 10.27 -21.09
CA ARG A 158 3.56 10.82 -21.80
C ARG A 158 2.34 11.00 -20.90
N PHE A 159 2.17 10.13 -19.90
CA PHE A 159 1.08 10.19 -18.94
C PHE A 159 1.55 10.72 -17.57
N PHE A 160 2.59 11.57 -17.58
CA PHE A 160 3.06 12.25 -16.38
C PHE A 160 1.94 13.09 -15.77
N ASP A 161 1.61 12.80 -14.51
CA ASP A 161 0.72 13.61 -13.69
C ASP A 161 1.19 13.47 -12.24
N LEU A 162 1.65 14.59 -11.66
CA LEU A 162 2.19 14.61 -10.30
C LEU A 162 1.12 14.25 -9.26
N ASP A 163 -0.13 14.69 -9.46
CA ASP A 163 -1.21 14.35 -8.53
C ASP A 163 -1.49 12.85 -8.54
N ASN A 164 -1.41 12.19 -9.69
CA ASN A 164 -1.54 10.74 -9.79
C ASN A 164 -0.40 10.01 -9.08
N ALA A 165 0.85 10.46 -9.27
CA ALA A 165 2.00 9.88 -8.59
C ALA A 165 1.89 10.04 -7.04
N VAL A 166 1.45 11.22 -6.59
CA VAL A 166 1.20 11.48 -5.17
C VAL A 166 -0.01 10.69 -4.66
N ALA A 167 -1.06 10.51 -5.45
CA ALA A 167 -2.22 9.71 -5.08
C ALA A 167 -1.85 8.26 -4.79
N VAL A 168 -1.02 7.66 -5.64
CA VAL A 168 -0.52 6.29 -5.45
C VAL A 168 0.31 6.18 -4.17
N THR A 169 1.26 7.09 -3.98
CA THR A 169 2.20 7.02 -2.84
C THR A 169 1.55 7.37 -1.52
N ALA A 170 0.71 8.41 -1.47
CA ALA A 170 -0.04 8.80 -0.28
C ALA A 170 -1.02 7.69 0.16
N THR A 171 -1.77 7.13 -0.79
CA THR A 171 -2.70 6.03 -0.50
C THR A 171 -1.94 4.80 -0.03
N GLY A 172 -0.78 4.49 -0.62
CA GLY A 172 0.07 3.39 -0.15
C GLY A 172 0.52 3.56 1.29
N GLN A 173 0.94 4.77 1.68
CA GLN A 173 1.32 5.05 3.07
C GLN A 173 0.13 4.90 4.04
N ASP A 174 -1.05 5.38 3.65
CA ASP A 174 -2.25 5.26 4.48
C ASP A 174 -2.69 3.81 4.64
N VAL A 175 -2.67 3.02 3.57
CA VAL A 175 -2.98 1.58 3.62
C VAL A 175 -2.04 0.86 4.58
N ILE A 176 -0.73 1.11 4.50
CA ILE A 176 0.26 0.50 5.39
C ILE A 176 0.03 0.90 6.85
N LYS A 177 -0.14 2.20 7.12
CA LYS A 177 -0.32 2.72 8.49
C LYS A 177 -1.63 2.22 9.10
N ASN A 178 -2.74 2.30 8.37
CA ASN A 178 -4.05 1.86 8.84
C ASN A 178 -4.10 0.35 9.04
N SER A 179 -3.47 -0.43 8.16
CA SER A 179 -3.34 -1.88 8.35
C SER A 179 -2.53 -2.22 9.60
N ALA A 180 -1.45 -1.48 9.86
CA ALA A 180 -0.65 -1.68 11.07
C ALA A 180 -1.45 -1.30 12.34
N GLU A 181 -2.19 -0.19 12.31
CA GLU A 181 -3.07 0.22 13.42
C GLU A 181 -4.18 -0.83 13.67
N TYR A 182 -4.83 -1.31 12.61
CA TYR A 182 -5.87 -2.35 12.70
C TYR A 182 -5.34 -3.64 13.31
N VAL A 183 -4.24 -4.18 12.79
CA VAL A 183 -3.67 -5.44 13.30
C VAL A 183 -3.17 -5.26 14.74
N ASN A 184 -2.59 -4.11 15.09
CA ASN A 184 -2.22 -3.82 16.48
C ASN A 184 -3.42 -3.85 17.43
N GLY A 185 -4.54 -3.22 17.06
CA GLY A 185 -5.77 -3.25 17.84
C GLY A 185 -6.34 -4.67 18.00
N LEU A 186 -6.17 -5.51 16.98
CA LEU A 186 -6.59 -6.91 17.04
C LEU A 186 -5.76 -7.73 18.03
N PHE A 187 -4.45 -7.50 18.12
CA PHE A 187 -3.60 -8.12 19.15
C PHE A 187 -3.97 -7.69 20.57
N GLU A 188 -4.29 -6.41 20.76
CA GLU A 188 -4.76 -5.89 22.05
C GLU A 188 -6.08 -6.58 22.47
N GLN A 189 -7.00 -6.82 21.53
CA GLN A 189 -8.25 -7.56 21.78
C GLN A 189 -8.03 -9.05 22.08
N LEU A 190 -7.00 -9.67 21.50
CA LEU A 190 -6.65 -11.09 21.74
C LEU A 190 -5.90 -11.30 23.07
N GLY A 191 -5.66 -10.25 23.85
CA GLY A 191 -5.03 -10.33 25.17
C GLY A 191 -3.51 -10.43 25.11
N ALA A 192 -2.87 -9.88 24.07
CA ALA A 192 -1.41 -9.74 24.06
C ALA A 192 -0.98 -8.79 25.19
N GLU A 193 -0.24 -9.32 26.17
CA GLU A 193 0.19 -8.54 27.34
C GLU A 193 1.45 -7.71 27.05
N PRO A 194 1.55 -6.48 27.57
CA PRO A 194 2.77 -5.70 27.50
C PRO A 194 3.87 -6.32 28.38
N LYS A 195 5.12 -5.97 28.08
CA LYS A 195 6.29 -6.45 28.84
C LYS A 195 6.30 -5.93 30.26
N SER A 196 6.82 -6.75 31.18
CA SER A 196 6.99 -6.37 32.57
C SER A 196 8.00 -5.23 32.74
N SER A 197 7.85 -4.40 33.78
CA SER A 197 8.79 -3.29 34.06
C SER A 197 10.24 -3.75 34.25
N ALA A 198 10.45 -4.97 34.74
CA ALA A 198 11.78 -5.56 34.92
C ALA A 198 12.46 -5.91 33.57
N GLU A 199 11.69 -6.31 32.57
CA GLU A 199 12.20 -6.58 31.22
C GLU A 199 12.47 -5.28 30.47
N LEU A 200 11.60 -4.29 30.61
CA LEU A 200 11.80 -2.96 30.03
C LEU A 200 13.10 -2.30 30.52
N ALA A 201 13.40 -2.40 31.82
CA ALA A 201 14.63 -1.88 32.39
C ALA A 201 15.90 -2.54 31.79
N LYS A 202 15.84 -3.84 31.48
CA LYS A 202 16.95 -4.55 30.81
C LYS A 202 17.18 -4.02 29.39
N TYR A 203 16.11 -3.82 28.63
CA TYR A 203 16.22 -3.29 27.26
C TYR A 203 16.65 -1.83 27.23
N GLU A 204 16.16 -1.01 28.15
CA GLU A 204 16.58 0.37 28.30
C GLU A 204 18.09 0.48 28.52
N LEU A 205 18.66 -0.37 29.38
CA LEU A 205 20.10 -0.40 29.60
C LEU A 205 20.88 -0.78 28.33
N ALA A 206 20.43 -1.81 27.61
CA ALA A 206 21.06 -2.26 26.38
C ALA A 206 21.00 -1.20 25.26
N LEU A 207 19.83 -0.57 25.07
CA LEU A 207 19.62 0.48 24.07
C LEU A 207 20.43 1.75 24.39
N LYS A 208 20.55 2.14 25.68
CA LYS A 208 21.43 3.25 26.10
C LYS A 208 22.89 2.98 25.75
N GLN A 209 23.37 1.76 25.98
CA GLN A 209 24.74 1.37 25.66
C GLN A 209 25.01 1.43 24.14
N GLU A 210 24.07 0.94 23.32
CA GLU A 210 24.20 1.01 21.85
C GLU A 210 24.14 2.45 21.32
N ALA A 211 23.17 3.25 21.79
CA ALA A 211 23.04 4.64 21.39
C ALA A 211 24.31 5.45 21.71
N THR A 212 24.93 5.17 22.86
CA THR A 212 26.21 5.78 23.25
C THR A 212 27.35 5.36 22.32
N LYS A 213 27.43 4.08 21.92
CA LYS A 213 28.44 3.60 20.97
C LYS A 213 28.28 4.22 19.58
N LYS A 214 27.03 4.41 19.13
CA LYS A 214 26.69 4.92 17.79
C LYS A 214 26.55 6.45 17.71
N LYS A 215 26.62 7.17 18.84
CA LYS A 215 26.32 8.62 18.95
C LYS A 215 24.91 8.96 18.44
N GLU A 216 23.96 8.10 18.73
CA GLU A 216 22.56 8.25 18.33
C GLU A 216 21.69 8.71 19.51
N ARG A 217 20.51 9.24 19.19
CA ARG A 217 19.52 9.62 20.21
C ARG A 217 18.96 8.35 20.87
N PHE A 218 19.01 8.30 22.20
CA PHE A 218 18.35 7.24 22.97
C PHE A 218 16.82 7.32 22.79
N VAL A 219 16.19 6.17 22.58
CA VAL A 219 14.74 6.01 22.46
C VAL A 219 14.26 5.02 23.51
N ILE A 220 13.17 5.35 24.18
CA ILE A 220 12.57 4.51 25.22
C ILE A 220 12.05 3.22 24.57
N PRO A 221 12.31 2.04 25.16
CA PRO A 221 11.83 0.79 24.61
C PRO A 221 10.31 0.69 24.61
N SER A 222 9.76 0.07 23.56
CA SER A 222 8.34 -0.24 23.49
C SER A 222 7.91 -1.16 24.64
N GLU A 223 6.77 -0.86 25.25
CA GLU A 223 6.10 -1.76 26.21
C GLU A 223 5.41 -2.93 25.52
N LYS A 224 5.17 -2.84 24.21
CA LYS A 224 4.56 -3.92 23.43
C LYS A 224 5.54 -5.08 23.24
N ASP A 225 5.06 -6.30 23.40
CA ASP A 225 5.82 -7.51 23.10
C ASP A 225 5.66 -8.01 21.65
N TRP A 226 4.78 -7.35 20.89
CA TRP A 226 4.55 -7.63 19.48
C TRP A 226 4.93 -6.44 18.59
N CYS A 227 5.35 -6.76 17.37
CA CYS A 227 5.55 -5.78 16.31
C CYS A 227 4.98 -6.33 15.00
N ILE A 228 4.15 -5.53 14.33
CA ILE A 228 3.70 -5.81 12.98
C ILE A 228 4.55 -4.99 12.02
N TYR A 229 5.21 -5.68 11.11
CA TYR A 229 5.93 -5.10 10.00
C TYR A 229 5.12 -5.34 8.74
N ILE A 230 4.71 -4.27 8.07
CA ILE A 230 4.01 -4.36 6.79
C ILE A 230 4.98 -3.83 5.74
N ASP A 231 5.32 -4.70 4.79
CA ASP A 231 6.19 -4.38 3.65
C ASP A 231 5.39 -4.28 2.34
N THR A 232 6.06 -3.75 1.31
CA THR A 232 5.51 -3.47 -0.03
C THR A 232 6.34 -4.04 -1.17
#